data_AF-X1VIY7-F1
#
_entry.id   AF-X1VIY7-F1
#
_cell.length_a   1.000
_cell.length_b   1.000
_cell.length_c   1.000
_cell.angle_alpha   90.00
_cell.angle_beta   90.00
_cell.angle_gamma   90.00
#
_symmetry.space_group_name_H-M   'P 1'
#
loop_
_entity.id
_entity.type
_entity.pdbx_description
1 polymer ?
#
loop_
_entity_poly.entity_id
_entity_poly.type
_entity_poly.pdbx_seq_one_letter_code
_entity_poly.pdbx_strand_id
1 'polypeptide(L)' 'MKGSVLIIGAGPAGMRASAELLNQGFKVILVEEKPTIGGKMAQIDKMFPSNECSTCTILPRMLELT' A
#
# COMPACT_ATOMS: atom_id res chain seq x y z
N MET A 1 21.07 -5.30 -7.79
CA MET A 1 19.63 -4.99 -7.99
C MET A 1 19.04 -6.04 -8.92
N LYS A 2 17.95 -6.72 -8.53
CA LYS A 2 17.37 -7.85 -9.28
C LYS A 2 16.52 -7.45 -10.49
N GLY A 3 15.98 -6.24 -10.51
CA GLY A 3 15.11 -5.72 -11.57
C GLY A 3 14.31 -4.51 -11.11
N SER A 4 13.54 -3.92 -12.01
CA SER A 4 12.57 -2.86 -11.69
C SER A 4 11.15 -3.37 -11.93
N VAL A 5 10.23 -3.05 -11.01
CA VAL A 5 8.81 -3.43 -11.08
C VAL A 5 7.97 -2.16 -11.02
N LEU A 6 7.00 -2.05 -11.93
CA LEU A 6 5.98 -1.02 -11.93
C LEU A 6 4.68 -1.59 -11.34
N ILE A 7 4.14 -0.92 -10.32
CA ILE A 7 2.85 -1.24 -9.71
C ILE A 7 1.90 -0.07 -9.98
N ILE A 8 0.73 -0.38 -10.53
CA ILE A 8 -0.32 0.58 -10.82
C ILE A 8 -1.46 0.36 -9.82
N GLY A 9 -1.76 1.38 -9.03
CA GLY A 9 -2.75 1.40 -7.95
C GLY A 9 -2.11 1.21 -6.56
N ALA A 10 -2.14 2.25 -5.74
CA ALA A 10 -1.65 2.26 -4.37
C ALA A 10 -2.75 1.94 -3.34
N GLY A 11 -3.62 0.98 -3.66
CA GLY A 11 -4.52 0.37 -2.68
C GLY A 11 -3.78 -0.57 -1.71
N PRO A 12 -4.50 -1.25 -0.80
CA PRO A 12 -3.89 -2.18 0.16
C PRO A 12 -3.04 -3.28 -0.50
N ALA A 13 -3.51 -3.80 -1.64
CA ALA A 13 -2.80 -4.81 -2.41
C ALA A 13 -1.49 -4.27 -3.01
N GLY A 14 -1.54 -3.11 -3.67
CA GLY A 14 -0.37 -2.50 -4.31
C GLY A 14 0.69 -2.08 -3.30
N MET A 15 0.27 -1.53 -2.15
CA MET A 15 1.19 -1.21 -1.06
C MET A 15 1.86 -2.46 -0.47
N ARG A 16 1.10 -3.53 -0.23
CA ARG A 16 1.68 -4.78 0.28
C ARG A 16 2.67 -5.39 -0.71
N ALA A 17 2.32 -5.45 -1.99
CA ALA A 17 3.20 -5.96 -3.04
C ALA A 17 4.48 -5.12 -3.15
N SER A 18 4.35 -3.80 -3.05
CA SER A 18 5.50 -2.88 -3.08
C SER A 18 6.46 -3.17 -1.93
N ALA A 19 5.96 -3.28 -0.70
CA ALA A 19 6.77 -3.55 0.48
C ALA A 19 7.50 -4.91 0.39
N GLU A 20 6.84 -5.97 -0.07
CA GLU A 20 7.46 -7.28 -0.23
C GLU A 20 8.55 -7.29 -1.32
N LEU A 21 8.32 -6.61 -2.43
CA LEU A 21 9.30 -6.51 -3.52
C LEU A 21 10.51 -5.66 -3.14
N LEU A 22 10.31 -4.57 -2.38
CA LEU A 22 11.40 -3.78 -1.82
C LEU A 22 12.28 -4.63 -0.88
N ASN A 23 11.67 -5.41 0.02
CA ASN A 23 12.39 -6.31 0.92
C ASN A 23 13.18 -7.41 0.17
N GLN A 24 12.74 -7.79 -1.02
CA GLN A 24 13.44 -8.77 -1.87
C GLN A 24 14.57 -8.17 -2.73
N GLY A 25 14.78 -6.84 -2.66
CA GLY A 25 15.84 -6.12 -3.36
C GLY A 25 15.50 -5.69 -4.80
N PHE A 26 14.20 -5.56 -5.11
CA PHE A 26 13.74 -4.98 -6.37
C PHE A 26 13.58 -3.45 -6.24
N LYS A 27 13.78 -2.74 -7.35
CA LYS A 27 13.39 -1.33 -7.46
C LYS A 27 11.89 -1.28 -7.77
N VAL A 28 11.09 -0.69 -6.90
CA VAL A 28 9.64 -0.58 -7.10
C VAL A 28 9.27 0.85 -7.47
N ILE A 29 8.45 1.00 -8.50
CA ILE A 29 7.78 2.25 -8.86
C ILE A 29 6.30 2.04 -8.61
N LEU A 30 5.73 2.76 -7.66
CA LEU A 30 4.31 2.71 -7.33
C LEU A 30 3.63 3.96 -7.91
N VAL A 31 2.59 3.75 -8.72
CA VAL A 31 1.82 4.82 -9.37
C VAL A 31 0.38 4.75 -8.90
N GLU A 32 -0.18 5.88 -8.49
CA GLU A 32 -1.58 6.02 -8.07
C GLU A 32 -2.22 7.17 -8.84
N GLU A 33 -3.49 7.03 -9.19
CA GLU A 33 -4.25 8.07 -9.90
C GLU A 33 -4.59 9.24 -8.96
N LYS A 34 -4.89 8.92 -7.71
CA LYS A 34 -5.27 9.89 -6.67
C LYS A 34 -4.06 10.54 -6.00
N PRO A 35 -4.22 11.75 -5.41
CA PRO A 35 -3.13 12.40 -4.66
C PRO A 35 -2.74 11.68 -3.37
N THR A 36 -3.49 10.66 -2.97
CA THR A 36 -3.30 9.92 -1.72
C THR A 36 -3.35 8.41 -1.98
N ILE A 37 -2.44 7.69 -1.34
CA ILE A 37 -2.42 6.22 -1.32
C ILE A 37 -3.45 5.67 -0.32
N GLY A 38 -3.73 4.36 -0.36
CA GLY A 38 -4.66 3.66 0.53
C GLY A 38 -5.93 3.15 -0.14
N GLY A 39 -6.26 3.67 -1.32
CA GLY A 39 -7.42 3.25 -2.10
C GLY A 39 -8.73 3.36 -1.31
N LYS A 40 -9.62 2.39 -1.49
CA LYS A 40 -10.94 2.39 -0.85
C LYS A 40 -10.88 2.06 0.65
N MET A 41 -9.84 1.36 1.10
CA MET A 41 -9.68 1.01 2.51
C MET A 41 -9.54 2.26 3.38
N ALA A 42 -8.82 3.27 2.91
CA ALA A 42 -8.69 4.56 3.59
C ALA A 42 -10.00 5.37 3.70
N GLN A 43 -11.07 4.96 3.01
CA GLN A 43 -12.38 5.61 3.04
C GLN A 43 -13.37 4.89 3.98
N ILE A 44 -13.03 3.72 4.48
CA ILE A 44 -13.89 2.90 5.34
C ILE A 44 -13.55 3.22 6.80
N ASP A 45 -14.51 3.30 7.70
CA ASP A 45 -14.20 3.56 9.12
C ASP A 45 -13.68 2.28 9.81
N LYS A 46 -14.43 1.17 9.68
CA LYS A 46 -14.14 -0.09 10.36
C LYS A 46 -14.10 -1.28 9.41
N MET A 47 -13.15 -2.19 9.62
CA MET A 47 -13.03 -3.42 8.83
C MET A 47 -13.70 -4.61 9.51
N PHE A 48 -14.62 -5.28 8.82
CA PHE A 48 -15.10 -6.59 9.24
C PHE A 48 -13.97 -7.63 9.08
N PRO A 49 -13.80 -8.62 9.99
CA PRO A 49 -14.64 -8.96 11.15
C PRO A 49 -14.22 -8.31 12.47
N SER A 50 -12.99 -7.77 12.56
CA SER A 50 -12.42 -7.27 13.81
C SER A 50 -12.98 -5.91 14.26
N ASN A 51 -13.67 -5.20 13.37
CA ASN A 51 -14.16 -3.83 13.56
C ASN A 51 -13.04 -2.83 13.96
N GLU A 52 -11.81 -3.11 13.53
CA GLU A 52 -10.67 -2.21 13.73
C GLU A 52 -10.77 -0.99 12.81
N CYS A 53 -10.24 0.14 13.29
CA CYS A 53 -10.13 1.37 12.50
C CYS A 53 -9.27 1.12 11.27
N SER A 54 -9.82 1.35 10.08
CA SER A 54 -9.13 1.02 8.83
C SER A 54 -7.83 1.81 8.66
N THR A 55 -7.89 3.10 9.02
CA THR A 55 -6.80 4.05 8.90
C THR A 55 -5.66 3.67 9.84
N CYS A 56 -5.96 3.19 11.05
CA CYS A 56 -4.96 2.73 12.00
C CYS A 56 -4.16 1.54 11.46
N THR A 57 -4.81 0.62 10.73
CA THR A 57 -4.15 -0.57 10.19
C THR A 57 -3.31 -0.26 8.95
N ILE A 58 -3.75 0.68 8.11
CA ILE A 58 -3.10 0.98 6.83
C ILE A 58 -1.98 2.03 6.95
N LEU A 59 -2.06 2.95 7.91
CA LEU A 59 -1.09 4.02 8.12
C LEU A 59 0.37 3.54 8.22
N PRO A 60 0.74 2.50 8.99
CA PRO A 60 2.13 2.05 9.03
C PRO A 60 2.64 1.60 7.65
N ARG A 61 1.79 1.02 6.82
CA ARG A 61 2.13 0.60 5.44
C ARG A 61 2.31 1.77 4.50
N MET A 62 1.57 2.86 4.73
CA MET A 62 1.75 4.10 3.96
C MET A 62 3.09 4.75 4.25
N LEU A 63 3.50 4.77 5.52
CA LEU A 63 4.77 5.32 5.97
C LEU A 63 5.97 4.52 5.46
N GLU A 64 5.83 3.20 5.27
CA GLU A 64 6.86 2.35 4.67
C GLU A 64 7.14 2.69 3.19
N LEU A 65 6.25 3.42 2.52
CA LEU A 65 6.26 3.64 1.06
C LEU A 65 6.34 5.11 0.63
N THR A 66 6.34 6.04 1.60
CA THR A 66 6.52 7.48 1.38
C THR A 66 7.99 7.85 1.50
#